data_AF-A0A7K3DNH2-F1
#
_entry.id   AF-A0A7K3DNH2-F1
#
_cell.length_a   1.000
_cell.length_b   1.000
_cell.length_c   1.000
_cell.angle_alpha   90.00
_cell.angle_beta   90.00
_cell.angle_gamma   90.00
#
_symmetry.space_group_name_H-M   'P 1'
#
loop_
_entity.id
_entity.type
_entity.pdbx_description
1 polymer ?
#
loop_
_entity_poly.entity_id
_entity_poly.type
_entity_poly.pdbx_seq_one_letter_code
_entity_poly.pdbx_strand_id
1 'polypeptide(L)'
;ERITVSGRVLDREGRPVRGQLVEIWQANASGRYAHQRDQHPAPLDPHFTGVGRCLTDEAGRYRFTTIRPGAYPWRNHLNAWRPAHIHFSLFGTAFTQRLVTQMYFPGDPLFRHDPIFRSVTDDAARDRLIATYDHGLSQPEFSLGYRWDIVLDGPSATRTEGDRQP
;
A
#
# COMPACT_ATOMS: atom_id res chain seq x y z
N GLU A 1 0.63 -9.06 14.47
CA GLU A 1 0.20 -10.13 13.53
C GLU A 1 1.19 -10.21 12.38
N ARG A 2 1.76 -11.38 12.08
CA ARG A 2 2.64 -11.55 10.91
C ARG A 2 1.78 -11.67 9.65
N ILE A 3 2.07 -10.86 8.64
CA ILE A 3 1.33 -10.85 7.39
C ILE A 3 2.26 -10.89 6.19
N THR A 4 1.79 -11.49 5.10
CA THR A 4 2.37 -11.39 3.78
C THR A 4 1.43 -10.54 2.93
N VAL A 5 1.95 -9.42 2.42
CA VAL A 5 1.25 -8.56 1.47
C VAL A 5 1.85 -8.80 0.09
N SER A 6 1.03 -9.14 -0.89
CA SER A 6 1.49 -9.37 -2.27
C SER A 6 0.43 -8.90 -3.26
N GLY A 7 0.87 -8.54 -4.46
CA GLY A 7 -0.05 -8.15 -5.53
C GLY A 7 0.72 -7.86 -6.79
N ARG A 8 0.05 -7.22 -7.75
CA ARG A 8 0.61 -6.80 -9.03
C ARG A 8 0.54 -5.30 -9.19
N VAL A 9 1.57 -4.74 -9.82
CA VAL A 9 1.52 -3.39 -10.39
C VAL A 9 1.18 -3.53 -11.87
N LEU A 10 0.09 -2.91 -12.28
CA LEU A 10 -0.47 -2.95 -13.62
C LEU A 10 -0.60 -1.54 -14.19
N ASP A 11 -0.63 -1.42 -15.52
CA ASP A 11 -1.11 -0.21 -16.17
C ASP A 11 -2.63 -0.24 -16.38
N ARG A 12 -3.17 0.81 -16.99
CA ARG A 12 -4.60 0.97 -17.26
C ARG A 12 -5.17 -0.07 -18.22
N GLU A 13 -4.33 -0.67 -19.07
CA GLU A 13 -4.70 -1.74 -19.99
C GLU A 13 -4.55 -3.15 -19.34
N GLY A 14 -4.14 -3.21 -18.07
CA GLY A 14 -3.94 -4.45 -17.33
C GLY A 14 -2.60 -5.15 -17.63
N ARG A 15 -1.67 -4.48 -18.31
CA ARG A 15 -0.33 -5.02 -18.59
C ARG A 15 0.56 -4.87 -17.35
N PRO A 16 1.47 -5.83 -17.10
CA PRO A 16 2.35 -5.77 -15.93
C PRO A 16 3.38 -4.65 -16.05
N VAL A 17 3.54 -3.86 -14.99
CA VAL A 17 4.64 -2.90 -14.85
C VAL A 17 5.81 -3.60 -14.19
N ARG A 18 6.85 -3.90 -14.98
CA ARG A 18 8.01 -4.72 -14.59
C ARG A 18 9.15 -3.87 -14.07
N GLY A 19 9.97 -4.41 -13.17
CA GLY A 19 11.14 -3.71 -12.64
C GLY A 19 10.81 -2.43 -11.86
N GLN A 20 9.56 -2.27 -11.45
CA GLN A 20 9.08 -1.08 -10.75
C GLN A 20 9.56 -1.11 -9.31
N LEU A 21 10.24 -0.05 -8.87
CA LEU A 21 10.52 0.15 -7.45
C LEU A 21 9.21 0.40 -6.69
N VAL A 22 8.96 -0.47 -5.71
CA VAL A 22 7.88 -0.37 -4.73
C VAL A 22 8.52 -0.20 -3.36
N GLU A 23 8.23 0.91 -2.70
CA GLU A 23 8.69 1.22 -1.36
C GLU A 23 7.50 1.28 -0.41
N ILE A 24 7.67 0.74 0.80
CA ILE A 24 6.65 0.78 1.85
C ILE A 24 7.19 1.38 3.13
N TRP A 25 6.31 2.04 3.88
CA TRP A 25 6.55 2.42 5.26
C TRP A 25 5.26 2.33 6.09
N GLN A 26 5.40 2.03 7.38
CA GLN A 26 4.27 1.82 8.28
C GLN A 26 4.65 1.97 9.75
N ALA A 27 3.64 2.11 10.60
CA ALA A 27 3.79 1.97 12.04
C ALA A 27 4.03 0.50 12.45
N ASN A 28 4.48 0.30 13.69
CA ASN A 28 4.53 -1.01 14.32
C ASN A 28 3.12 -1.49 14.75
N ALA A 29 3.05 -2.66 15.40
CA ALA A 29 1.79 -3.24 15.88
C ALA A 29 1.04 -2.36 16.89
N SER A 30 1.73 -1.45 17.57
CA SER A 30 1.16 -0.51 18.56
C SER A 30 0.79 0.85 17.95
N GLY A 31 0.88 1.00 16.63
CA GLY A 31 0.62 2.27 15.97
C GLY A 31 1.72 3.32 16.15
N ARG A 32 2.94 2.92 16.52
CA ARG A 32 4.10 3.81 16.66
C ARG A 32 5.02 3.74 15.44
N TYR A 33 5.33 4.89 14.85
CA TYR A 33 6.37 5.00 13.82
C TYR A 33 7.75 5.13 14.47
N ALA A 34 8.75 4.47 13.88
CA ALA A 34 10.17 4.68 14.19
C ALA A 34 10.68 6.00 13.60
N HIS A 35 10.06 7.12 14.00
CA HIS A 35 10.33 8.44 13.46
C HIS A 35 10.39 9.48 14.59
N GLN A 36 11.40 10.37 14.57
CA GLN A 36 11.66 11.33 15.66
C GLN A 36 10.48 12.28 15.95
N ARG A 37 9.65 12.58 14.95
CA ARG A 37 8.46 13.44 15.13
C ARG A 37 7.24 12.70 15.70
N ASP A 38 7.24 11.38 15.73
CA ASP A 38 6.17 10.64 16.37
C ASP A 38 6.41 10.62 17.89
N GLN A 39 5.54 11.32 18.62
CA GLN A 39 5.59 11.47 20.08
C GLN A 39 4.43 10.71 20.77
N HIS A 40 3.71 9.85 20.06
CA HIS A 40 2.64 9.04 20.62
C HIS A 40 3.19 8.09 21.71
N PRO A 41 2.62 7.97 22.92
CA PRO A 41 3.23 7.19 24.01
C PRO A 41 3.32 5.68 23.79
N ALA A 42 2.72 5.12 22.72
CA ALA A 42 2.86 3.70 22.42
C ALA A 42 4.34 3.30 22.25
N PRO A 43 4.73 2.10 22.69
CA PRO A 43 6.12 1.67 22.66
C PRO A 43 6.62 1.49 21.23
N LEU A 44 7.90 1.82 21.02
CA LEU A 44 8.64 1.34 19.87
C LEU A 44 8.92 -0.15 20.04
N ASP A 45 9.08 -0.84 18.91
CA ASP A 45 9.56 -2.22 18.89
C ASP A 45 11.03 -2.18 18.43
N PRO A 46 11.99 -2.60 19.27
CA PRO A 46 13.41 -2.56 18.92
C PRO A 46 13.77 -3.49 17.75
N HIS A 47 12.89 -4.40 17.36
CA HIS A 47 13.08 -5.35 16.26
C HIS A 47 12.28 -4.97 15.00
N PHE A 48 11.65 -3.80 14.95
CA PHE A 48 10.84 -3.37 13.82
C PHE A 48 11.14 -1.93 13.39
N THR A 49 11.64 -1.77 12.16
CA THR A 49 11.91 -0.45 11.56
C THR A 49 10.73 0.11 10.76
N GLY A 50 9.85 -0.77 10.27
CA GLY A 50 8.64 -0.39 9.54
C GLY A 50 8.87 0.12 8.12
N VAL A 51 10.00 -0.20 7.48
CA VAL A 51 10.31 0.18 6.09
C VAL A 51 10.70 -1.03 5.25
N GLY A 52 10.43 -0.98 3.94
CA GLY A 52 10.80 -2.03 3.01
C GLY A 52 10.78 -1.56 1.56
N ARG A 53 11.50 -2.26 0.68
CA ARG A 53 11.45 -2.02 -0.76
C ARG A 53 11.71 -3.28 -1.57
N CYS A 54 11.12 -3.39 -2.75
CA CYS A 54 11.43 -4.43 -3.72
C CYS A 54 11.24 -3.89 -5.16
N LEU A 55 11.68 -4.68 -6.14
CA LEU A 55 11.32 -4.47 -7.54
C LEU A 55 10.20 -5.44 -7.92
N THR A 56 9.32 -5.03 -8.82
CA THR A 56 8.34 -5.96 -9.41
C THR A 56 9.01 -6.93 -10.39
N ASP A 57 8.50 -8.16 -10.45
CA ASP A 57 8.95 -9.18 -11.41
C ASP A 57 8.39 -8.96 -12.83
N GLU A 58 8.67 -9.91 -13.75
CA GLU A 58 8.19 -9.90 -15.14
C GLU A 58 6.65 -9.93 -15.27
N ALA A 59 5.96 -10.45 -14.26
CA ALA A 59 4.50 -10.47 -14.18
C ALA A 59 3.95 -9.26 -13.41
N GLY A 60 4.80 -8.30 -13.03
CA GLY A 60 4.47 -7.10 -12.26
C GLY A 60 4.25 -7.38 -10.78
N ARG A 61 4.63 -8.55 -10.26
CA ARG A 61 4.33 -8.97 -8.90
C ARG A 61 5.30 -8.36 -7.90
N TYR A 62 4.79 -8.01 -6.72
CA TYR A 62 5.58 -7.61 -5.55
C TYR A 62 5.18 -8.45 -4.32
N ARG A 63 6.06 -8.53 -3.32
CA ARG A 63 5.79 -9.24 -2.07
C ARG A 63 6.57 -8.63 -0.91
N PHE A 64 5.88 -8.46 0.22
CA PHE A 64 6.45 -8.07 1.51
C PHE A 64 5.96 -9.02 2.59
N THR A 65 6.84 -9.37 3.53
CA THR A 65 6.46 -9.98 4.81
C THR A 65 6.71 -8.93 5.89
N THR A 66 5.67 -8.61 6.66
CA THR A 66 5.69 -7.52 7.65
C THR A 66 4.79 -7.87 8.83
N ILE A 67 4.67 -6.93 9.77
CA ILE A 67 3.70 -6.96 10.86
C ILE A 67 2.52 -6.09 10.47
N ARG A 68 1.28 -6.56 10.68
CA ARG A 68 0.10 -5.70 10.51
C ARG A 68 0.22 -4.49 11.46
N PRO A 69 0.18 -3.25 10.94
CA PRO A 69 0.31 -2.05 11.76
C PRO A 69 -0.92 -1.88 12.66
N GLY A 70 -0.70 -1.28 13.83
CA GLY A 70 -1.78 -0.81 14.69
C GLY A 70 -2.39 0.48 14.14
N ALA A 71 -3.66 0.71 14.48
CA ALA A 71 -4.26 2.05 14.38
C ALA A 71 -3.54 3.03 15.31
N TYR A 72 -3.53 4.32 14.98
CA TYR A 72 -2.88 5.33 15.80
C TYR A 72 -3.63 6.65 15.85
N PRO A 73 -3.56 7.40 16.97
CA PRO A 73 -4.21 8.69 17.10
C PRO A 73 -3.39 9.78 16.41
N TRP A 74 -4.08 10.83 15.98
CA TRP A 74 -3.44 11.99 15.37
C TRP A 74 -4.22 13.27 15.66
N ARG A 75 -3.59 14.43 15.46
CA ARG A 75 -4.14 15.73 15.91
C ARG A 75 -4.93 16.45 14.81
N ASN A 76 -5.81 15.73 14.10
CA ASN A 76 -6.67 16.32 13.08
C ASN A 76 -7.98 16.90 13.65
N HIS A 77 -8.65 16.13 14.51
CA HIS A 77 -9.87 16.53 15.24
C HIS A 77 -9.94 15.77 16.58
N LEU A 78 -10.92 16.10 17.42
CA LEU A 78 -11.14 15.39 18.69
C LEU A 78 -11.37 13.89 18.43
N ASN A 79 -10.59 13.05 19.10
CA ASN A 79 -10.65 11.58 18.94
C ASN A 79 -10.40 11.10 17.50
N ALA A 80 -9.51 11.76 16.77
CA ALA A 80 -9.11 11.31 15.43
C ALA A 80 -8.14 10.13 15.51
N TRP A 81 -8.47 9.05 14.79
CA TRP A 81 -7.64 7.85 14.64
C TRP A 81 -7.47 7.53 13.16
N ARG A 82 -6.29 7.03 12.81
CA ARG A 82 -6.04 6.44 11.50
C ARG A 82 -6.28 4.92 11.59
N PRO A 83 -7.00 4.30 10.62
CA PRO A 83 -7.12 2.85 10.51
C PRO A 83 -5.74 2.20 10.34
N ALA A 84 -5.65 0.89 10.51
CA ALA A 84 -4.43 0.17 10.15
C ALA A 84 -4.13 0.37 8.65
N HIS A 85 -2.93 0.85 8.32
CA HIS A 85 -2.53 1.09 6.94
C HIS A 85 -1.03 0.96 6.72
N ILE A 86 -0.66 0.62 5.48
CA ILE A 86 0.72 0.61 4.99
C ILE A 86 0.81 1.64 3.86
N HIS A 87 1.77 2.54 3.94
CA HIS A 87 2.03 3.46 2.85
C HIS A 87 2.82 2.79 1.73
N PHE A 88 2.53 3.17 0.50
CA PHE A 88 3.20 2.71 -0.71
C PHE A 88 3.68 3.89 -1.55
N SER A 89 4.89 3.78 -2.08
CA SER A 89 5.48 4.70 -3.04
C SER A 89 5.94 3.94 -4.27
N LEU A 90 5.52 4.42 -5.43
CA LEU A 90 5.90 3.93 -6.75
C LEU A 90 6.36 5.13 -7.59
N PHE A 91 7.54 5.02 -8.21
CA PHE A 91 8.07 6.07 -9.08
C PHE A 91 7.62 5.96 -10.55
N GLY A 92 7.05 4.81 -10.95
CA GLY A 92 6.70 4.55 -12.34
C GLY A 92 7.90 4.45 -13.28
N THR A 93 7.63 4.25 -14.57
CA THR A 93 8.63 4.36 -15.66
C THR A 93 8.64 5.75 -16.30
N ALA A 94 7.61 6.55 -16.05
CA ALA A 94 7.51 7.96 -16.45
C ALA A 94 7.07 8.82 -15.26
N PHE A 95 7.47 10.10 -15.26
CA PHE A 95 7.20 11.02 -14.16
C PHE A 95 5.71 11.14 -13.80
N THR A 96 4.82 11.05 -14.80
CA THR A 96 3.36 11.10 -14.63
C THR A 96 2.79 9.90 -13.86
N GLN A 97 3.58 8.84 -13.69
CA GLN A 97 3.18 7.61 -13.00
C GLN A 97 3.61 7.58 -11.53
N ARG A 98 4.20 8.67 -11.01
CA ARG A 98 4.59 8.79 -9.60
C ARG A 98 3.34 8.72 -8.72
N LEU A 99 3.25 7.67 -7.89
CA LEU A 99 2.14 7.47 -6.97
C LEU A 99 2.64 7.27 -5.54
N VAL A 100 2.12 8.09 -4.61
CA VAL A 100 2.14 7.78 -3.18
C VAL A 100 0.70 7.52 -2.76
N THR A 101 0.46 6.38 -2.15
CA THR A 101 -0.86 5.97 -1.67
C THR A 101 -0.71 5.16 -0.38
N GLN A 102 -1.82 4.63 0.12
CA GLN A 102 -1.87 3.85 1.34
C GLN A 102 -2.89 2.72 1.19
N MET A 103 -2.45 1.52 1.54
CA MET A 103 -3.24 0.29 1.59
C MET A 103 -3.88 0.16 2.97
N TYR A 104 -5.15 -0.22 3.01
CA TYR A 104 -5.89 -0.51 4.23
C TYR A 104 -6.26 -2.00 4.33
N PHE A 105 -6.76 -2.42 5.50
CA PHE A 105 -7.18 -3.80 5.76
C PHE A 105 -8.71 -3.93 5.76
N PRO A 106 -9.24 -5.08 5.32
CA PRO A 106 -10.68 -5.27 5.22
C PRO A 106 -11.35 -5.24 6.61
N GLY A 107 -12.54 -4.63 6.67
CA GLY A 107 -13.37 -4.60 7.88
C GLY A 107 -12.90 -3.65 8.99
N ASP A 108 -12.00 -2.70 8.72
CA ASP A 108 -11.56 -1.75 9.74
C ASP A 108 -12.71 -0.79 10.14
N PRO A 109 -13.12 -0.75 11.42
CA PRO A 109 -14.23 0.09 11.87
C PRO A 109 -13.93 1.60 11.80
N LEU A 110 -12.66 2.00 11.65
CA LEU A 110 -12.25 3.41 11.62
C LEU A 110 -12.48 4.07 10.26
N PHE A 111 -12.81 3.32 9.21
CA PHE A 111 -13.06 3.87 7.86
C PHE A 111 -14.08 5.00 7.83
N ARG A 112 -15.17 4.88 8.58
CA ARG A 112 -16.21 5.93 8.62
C ARG A 112 -15.75 7.21 9.34
N HIS A 113 -14.65 7.16 10.08
CA HIS A 113 -14.14 8.24 10.92
C HIS A 113 -12.83 8.86 10.39
N ASP A 114 -12.09 8.16 9.52
CA ASP A 114 -10.83 8.68 8.98
C ASP A 114 -11.08 9.66 7.82
N PRO A 115 -10.82 10.97 8.00
CA PRO A 115 -11.01 11.94 6.93
C PRO A 115 -10.03 11.73 5.77
N ILE A 116 -8.88 11.05 5.97
CA ILE A 116 -7.97 10.78 4.85
C ILE A 116 -8.56 9.70 3.94
N PHE A 117 -9.00 8.57 4.49
CA PHE A 117 -9.73 7.56 3.73
C PHE A 117 -10.98 8.13 3.04
N ARG A 118 -11.73 8.98 3.76
CA ARG A 118 -12.95 9.62 3.23
C ARG A 118 -12.69 10.77 2.25
N SER A 119 -11.45 11.21 2.07
CA SER A 119 -11.13 12.24 1.07
C SER A 119 -11.25 11.71 -0.37
N VAL A 120 -11.19 10.39 -0.55
CA VAL A 120 -11.50 9.72 -1.81
C VAL A 120 -13.02 9.60 -1.92
N THR A 121 -13.63 10.46 -2.73
CA THR A 121 -15.10 10.60 -2.85
C THR A 121 -15.76 9.49 -3.65
N ASP A 122 -15.06 8.91 -4.62
CA ASP A 122 -15.53 7.74 -5.37
C ASP A 122 -15.41 6.48 -4.53
N ASP A 123 -16.53 5.79 -4.26
CA ASP A 123 -16.56 4.59 -3.43
C ASP A 123 -15.77 3.45 -4.08
N ALA A 124 -15.83 3.29 -5.42
CA ALA A 124 -15.06 2.28 -6.12
C ALA A 124 -13.54 2.53 -6.02
N ALA A 125 -13.10 3.78 -6.11
CA ALA A 125 -11.71 4.15 -5.87
C ALA A 125 -11.30 3.90 -4.41
N ARG A 126 -12.21 4.12 -3.46
CA ARG A 126 -11.96 3.88 -2.04
C ARG A 126 -11.80 2.40 -1.72
N ASP A 127 -12.67 1.55 -2.29
CA ASP A 127 -12.59 0.09 -2.17
C ASP A 127 -11.30 -0.46 -2.73
N ARG A 128 -10.76 0.14 -3.81
CA ARG A 128 -9.44 -0.22 -4.36
C ARG A 128 -8.28 0.05 -3.41
N LEU A 129 -8.44 0.85 -2.34
CA LEU A 129 -7.40 1.05 -1.33
C LEU A 129 -7.39 -0.06 -0.27
N ILE A 130 -8.39 -0.94 -0.25
CA ILE A 130 -8.53 -1.99 0.75
C ILE A 130 -7.95 -3.29 0.20
N ALA A 131 -6.98 -3.87 0.91
CA ALA A 131 -6.47 -5.20 0.58
C ALA A 131 -7.55 -6.27 0.80
N THR A 132 -7.46 -7.35 0.03
CA THR A 132 -8.33 -8.53 0.19
C THR A 132 -7.57 -9.62 0.94
N TYR A 133 -8.19 -10.24 1.95
CA TYR A 133 -7.62 -11.45 2.55
C TYR A 133 -7.57 -12.58 1.50
N ASP A 134 -6.41 -13.21 1.34
CA ASP A 134 -6.18 -14.28 0.38
C ASP A 134 -5.50 -15.45 1.12
N HIS A 135 -6.27 -16.48 1.43
CA HIS A 135 -5.76 -17.63 2.17
C HIS A 135 -4.59 -18.31 1.43
N GLY A 136 -4.60 -18.31 0.10
CA GLY A 136 -3.52 -18.90 -0.71
C GLY A 136 -2.19 -18.15 -0.64
N LEU A 137 -2.19 -16.91 -0.15
CA LEU A 137 -0.96 -16.15 0.15
C LEU A 137 -0.45 -16.38 1.58
N SER A 138 -1.21 -17.05 2.43
CA SER A 138 -0.82 -17.37 3.80
C SER A 138 0.30 -18.42 3.81
N GLN A 139 1.18 -18.33 4.80
CA GLN A 139 2.20 -19.35 5.06
C GLN A 139 1.83 -20.10 6.33
N PRO A 140 1.68 -21.45 6.28
CA PRO A 140 1.35 -22.26 7.44
C PRO A 140 2.26 -21.92 8.63
N GLU A 141 1.64 -21.75 9.80
CA GLU A 141 2.33 -21.48 11.07
C GLU A 141 3.21 -20.21 11.08
N PHE A 142 3.07 -19.32 10.08
CA PHE A 142 3.98 -18.20 9.88
C PHE A 142 3.33 -16.86 9.61
N SER A 143 2.43 -16.74 8.61
CA SER A 143 1.80 -15.47 8.26
C SER A 143 0.46 -15.62 7.56
N LEU A 144 -0.44 -14.65 7.76
CA LEU A 144 -1.67 -14.52 6.98
C LEU A 144 -1.43 -13.73 5.68
N GLY A 145 -2.15 -14.10 4.62
CA GLY A 145 -1.99 -13.51 3.28
C GLY A 145 -3.00 -12.41 2.97
N TYR A 146 -2.51 -11.28 2.42
CA TYR A 146 -3.32 -10.20 1.89
C TYR A 146 -2.88 -9.87 0.46
N ARG A 147 -3.87 -9.80 -0.44
CA ARG A 147 -3.70 -9.39 -1.83
C ARG A 147 -4.04 -7.92 -2.01
N TRP A 148 -3.19 -7.17 -2.70
CA TRP A 148 -3.48 -5.80 -3.07
C TRP A 148 -2.83 -5.40 -4.40
N ASP A 149 -3.64 -5.25 -5.45
CA ASP A 149 -3.15 -4.86 -6.77
C ASP A 149 -3.19 -3.34 -6.93
N ILE A 150 -2.20 -2.80 -7.65
CA ILE A 150 -2.02 -1.36 -7.87
C ILE A 150 -2.10 -1.11 -9.38
N VAL A 151 -2.97 -0.18 -9.79
CA VAL A 151 -3.03 0.27 -11.18
C VAL A 151 -2.39 1.66 -11.26
N LEU A 152 -1.30 1.78 -12.00
CA LEU A 152 -0.71 3.06 -12.38
C LEU A 152 -1.35 3.51 -13.69
N ASP A 153 -1.55 4.81 -13.86
CA ASP A 153 -1.91 5.33 -15.18
C ASP A 153 -0.74 4.95 -16.12
N GLY A 154 -1.04 4.21 -17.18
CA GLY A 154 -0.03 3.86 -18.18
C GLY A 154 0.49 5.13 -18.84
N PRO A 155 1.67 5.13 -19.48
CA PRO A 155 1.91 6.15 -20.48
C PRO A 155 0.81 5.98 -21.52
N SER A 156 -0.09 6.97 -21.61
CA SER A 156 -0.66 7.27 -22.92
C SER A 156 0.54 7.69 -23.76
N ALA A 157 1.24 6.73 -24.35
CA ALA A 157 2.40 7.02 -25.16
C ALA A 157 1.91 7.99 -26.22
N THR A 158 2.49 9.19 -26.25
CA THR A 158 2.33 10.07 -27.41
C THR A 158 2.76 9.23 -28.59
N ARG A 159 1.81 8.87 -29.47
CA ARG A 159 2.10 8.04 -30.62
C ARG A 159 3.25 8.68 -31.37
N THR A 160 4.33 7.94 -31.54
CA THR A 160 5.44 8.40 -32.38
C THR A 160 5.17 7.95 -33.80
N GLU A 161 5.71 8.68 -34.78
CA GLU A 161 5.36 8.54 -36.19
C GLU A 161 5.63 7.12 -36.77
N GLY A 162 6.38 6.29 -36.05
CA GLY A 162 6.68 4.89 -36.39
C GLY A 162 5.63 3.85 -35.95
N ASP A 163 4.62 4.21 -35.17
CA ASP A 163 3.60 3.27 -34.66
C ASP A 163 2.48 2.97 -35.66
N ARG A 164 2.81 2.67 -36.93
CA ARG A 164 1.86 2.12 -37.90
C ARG A 164 1.86 0.59 -37.80
N GLN A 165 0.75 0.00 -37.37
CA GLN A 165 0.51 -1.45 -37.50
C GLN A 165 0.24 -1.84 -38.97
N PRO A 166 0.58 -3.09 -39.37
CA PRO A 166 0.25 -3.65 -40.68
C PRO A 166 -1.25 -3.83 -40.91
#